data_AF-A0A354B5U0-F1
#
_entry.id   AF-A0A354B5U0-F1
#
_cell.length_a   1.000
_cell.length_b   1.000
_cell.length_c   1.000
_cell.angle_alpha   90.00
_cell.angle_beta   90.00
_cell.angle_gamma   90.00
#
_symmetry.space_group_name_H-M   'P 1'
#
loop_
_entity.id
_entity.type
_entity.pdbx_description
1 polymer ?
#
loop_
_entity_poly.entity_id
_entity_poly.type
_entity_poly.pdbx_seq_one_letter_code
_entity_poly.pdbx_strand_id
1 'polypeptide(L)' 'MDDNDYLRRILTADVYDIAVETPLDDAPSLSARTGNRVLLKREDLQPVFSFKVRGAYNKMAKLSP' A
#
# COMPACT_ATOMS: atom_id res chain seq x y z
N MET A 1 -0.66 20.92 10.00
CA MET A 1 0.16 20.01 9.18
C MET A 1 -0.19 20.37 7.75
N ASP A 2 0.76 20.91 7.00
CA ASP A 2 0.53 21.25 5.59
C ASP A 2 0.42 19.94 4.80
N ASP A 3 -0.49 19.84 3.82
CA ASP A 3 -0.68 18.64 2.99
C ASP A 3 0.63 18.23 2.29
N ASN A 4 1.51 19.21 2.01
CA ASN A 4 2.85 18.98 1.47
C ASN A 4 3.78 18.17 2.40
N ASP A 5 3.56 18.21 3.72
CA ASP A 5 4.38 17.47 4.68
C ASP A 5 4.13 15.95 4.56
N TYR A 6 2.87 15.53 4.44
CA TYR A 6 2.55 14.12 4.25
C TYR A 6 3.00 13.59 2.90
N LEU A 7 2.87 14.39 1.83
CA LEU A 7 3.38 14.01 0.51
C LEU A 7 4.89 13.72 0.56
N ARG A 8 5.67 14.63 1.16
CA ARG A 8 7.12 14.41 1.34
C ARG A 8 7.39 13.15 2.14
N ARG A 9 6.70 12.96 3.27
CA ARG A 9 6.88 11.79 4.14
C ARG A 9 6.51 10.46 3.47
N ILE A 10 5.54 10.46 2.54
CA ILE A 10 5.17 9.27 1.76
C ILE A 10 6.24 8.97 0.71
N LEU A 11 6.70 9.99 -0.01
CA LEU A 11 7.70 9.83 -1.08
C LEU A 11 9.07 9.38 -0.54
N THR A 12 9.41 9.76 0.70
CA THR A 12 10.67 9.38 1.37
C THR A 12 10.49 8.25 2.39
N ALA A 13 9.39 7.51 2.31
CA ALA A 13 9.13 6.40 3.23
C ALA A 13 9.98 5.17 2.85
N ASP A 14 10.70 4.64 3.83
CA ASP A 14 11.43 3.38 3.70
C ASP A 14 10.42 2.24 3.84
N VAL A 15 9.84 1.80 2.73
CA VAL A 15 8.83 0.71 2.70
C VAL A 15 9.23 -0.45 1.81
N TYR A 16 10.11 -0.23 0.83
CA TYR A 16 10.40 -1.19 -0.24
C TYR A 16 11.50 -2.21 0.08
N ASP A 17 12.18 -2.06 1.22
CA ASP A 17 13.09 -3.11 1.71
C ASP A 17 12.33 -4.42 2.01
N ILE A 18 11.02 -4.32 2.30
CA ILE A 18 10.21 -5.47 2.72
C ILE A 18 8.87 -5.55 1.97
N ALA A 19 8.28 -4.42 1.57
CA ALA A 19 7.01 -4.41 0.85
C ALA A 19 7.23 -4.38 -0.67
N VAL A 20 6.43 -5.14 -1.41
CA VAL A 20 6.44 -5.11 -2.88
C VAL A 20 5.37 -4.15 -3.42
N GLU A 21 5.53 -3.71 -4.66
CA GLU A 21 4.41 -3.13 -5.39
C GLU A 21 3.45 -4.25 -5.77
N THR A 22 2.27 -4.26 -5.14
CA THR A 22 1.25 -5.28 -5.40
C THR A 22 0.44 -4.94 -6.65
N PRO A 23 -0.09 -5.93 -7.38
CA PRO A 23 -0.84 -5.67 -8.59
C PRO A 23 -2.17 -4.95 -8.31
N LEU A 24 -2.66 -4.26 -9.35
CA LEU A 24 -3.99 -3.68 -9.41
C LEU A 24 -4.80 -4.49 -10.42
N ASP A 25 -5.50 -5.51 -9.95
CA ASP A 25 -6.19 -6.48 -10.79
C ASP A 25 -7.59 -5.97 -11.16
N ASP A 26 -8.03 -6.20 -12.40
CA ASP A 26 -9.45 -6.05 -12.75
C ASP A 26 -10.28 -7.14 -12.06
N ALA A 27 -11.50 -6.77 -11.63
CA ALA A 27 -12.48 -7.70 -11.07
C ALA A 27 -13.70 -7.84 -12.02
N PRO A 28 -13.65 -8.71 -13.05
CA PRO A 28 -14.65 -8.72 -14.13
C PRO A 28 -16.06 -9.02 -13.63
N SER A 29 -16.22 -10.03 -12.76
CA SER A 29 -17.53 -10.42 -12.23
C SER A 29 -18.14 -9.32 -11.37
N LEU A 30 -17.33 -8.62 -10.56
CA LEU A 30 -17.81 -7.52 -9.74
C LEU A 30 -18.14 -6.30 -10.60
N SER A 31 -17.32 -6.03 -11.62
CA SER A 31 -17.53 -4.95 -12.57
C SER A 31 -18.83 -5.12 -13.35
N ALA A 32 -19.11 -6.35 -13.82
CA ALA A 32 -20.35 -6.69 -14.50
C ALA A 32 -21.57 -6.55 -13.57
N ARG A 33 -21.44 -6.95 -12.30
CA ARG A 33 -22.52 -6.84 -11.30
C ARG A 33 -22.85 -5.40 -10.92
N THR A 34 -21.84 -4.53 -10.84
CA THR A 34 -22.02 -3.14 -10.40
C THR A 34 -22.21 -2.17 -11.57
N GLY A 35 -21.98 -2.59 -12.81
CA GLY A 35 -21.98 -1.71 -13.98
C GLY A 35 -20.82 -0.71 -14.01
N ASN A 36 -19.77 -0.92 -13.21
CA ASN A 36 -18.63 -0.02 -13.06
C ASN A 36 -17.32 -0.77 -13.24
N ARG A 37 -16.23 -0.10 -13.61
CA ARG A 37 -14.89 -0.71 -13.59
C ARG A 37 -14.42 -0.85 -12.14
N VAL A 38 -14.28 -2.08 -11.66
CA VAL A 38 -13.81 -2.38 -10.31
C VAL A 38 -12.42 -2.99 -10.37
N LEU A 39 -11.49 -2.38 -9.65
CA LEU A 39 -10.10 -2.77 -9.53
C LEU A 39 -9.78 -3.18 -8.10
N LEU A 40 -8.92 -4.17 -7.91
CA LEU A 40 -8.48 -4.68 -6.62
C LEU A 40 -6.98 -4.44 -6.46
N LYS A 41 -6.60 -3.61 -5.48
CA LYS A 41 -5.20 -3.48 -5.08
C LYS A 41 -4.84 -4.64 -4.14
N ARG A 42 -4.02 -5.56 -4.63
CA ARG A 42 -3.76 -6.86 -3.99
C ARG A 42 -2.76 -6.82 -2.84
N GLU A 43 -3.00 -5.99 -1.82
CA GLU A 43 -2.14 -5.92 -0.63
C GLU A 43 -2.10 -7.21 0.20
N ASP A 44 -2.98 -8.16 -0.09
CA ASP A 44 -2.92 -9.54 0.40
C ASP A 44 -1.71 -10.32 -0.14
N LEU A 45 -1.07 -9.87 -1.22
CA LEU A 45 0.12 -10.50 -1.80
C LEU A 45 1.44 -10.02 -1.17
N GLN A 46 1.37 -9.16 -0.15
CA GLN A 46 2.55 -8.85 0.65
C GLN A 46 3.04 -10.10 1.40
N PRO A 47 4.34 -10.17 1.80
CA PRO A 47 4.89 -11.31 2.53
C PRO A 47 4.15 -11.66 3.85
N VAL A 48 3.47 -10.67 4.44
CA VAL A 48 2.67 -10.82 5.67
C VAL A 48 1.15 -10.82 5.42
N PHE A 49 0.74 -11.04 4.17
CA PHE A 49 -0.65 -11.11 3.72
C PHE A 49 -1.51 -9.87 3.99
N SER A 50 -0.88 -8.72 4.27
CA SER A 50 -1.59 -7.46 4.47
C SER A 50 -0.68 -6.25 4.29
N PHE A 51 -1.30 -5.09 4.06
CA PHE A 51 -0.62 -3.80 3.91
C PHE A 51 0.16 -3.31 5.15
N LYS A 52 -0.04 -3.94 6.31
CA LYS A 52 0.47 -3.45 7.61
C LYS A 52 1.99 -3.36 7.68
N VAL A 53 2.71 -4.21 6.93
CA VAL A 53 4.19 -4.20 6.86
C VAL A 53 4.74 -2.83 6.47
N ARG A 54 4.08 -2.12 5.55
CA ARG A 54 4.53 -0.80 5.07
C ARG A 54 4.65 0.21 6.21
N GLY A 55 3.56 0.38 6.96
CA GLY A 55 3.49 1.36 8.05
C GLY A 55 4.34 0.97 9.26
N ALA A 56 4.31 -0.32 9.63
CA ALA A 56 5.11 -0.84 10.73
C ALA A 56 6.61 -0.64 10.47
N TYR A 57 7.08 -1.00 9.28
CA TYR A 57 8.50 -0.87 8.93
C TYR A 57 8.95 0.59 8.88
N ASN A 58 8.23 1.46 8.16
CA ASN A 58 8.57 2.89 8.08
C ASN A 58 8.60 3.58 9.47
N LYS A 59 7.79 3.12 10.44
CA LYS A 59 7.85 3.62 11.81
C LYS A 59 9.07 3.07 12.56
N MET A 60 9.27 1.76 12.52
CA MET A 60 10.32 1.06 13.28
C MET A 60 11.72 1.43 12.81
N ALA A 61 11.94 1.57 11.50
CA ALA A 61 13.23 1.96 10.92
C ALA A 61 13.72 3.36 11.39
N LYS A 62 12.81 4.19 11.91
CA LYS A 62 13.09 5.56 12.36
C LYS A 62 13.16 5.69 13.89
N LEU A 63 13.06 4.58 14.62
CA LEU A 63 13.25 4.57 16.07
C LEU A 63 14.73 4.51 16.42
N SER A 64 15.12 5.23 17.47
CA SER A 64 16.44 5.08 18.09
C SER A 64 16.52 3.70 18.79
N PRO A 65 17.70 3.05 18.82
CA PRO A 65 17.96 1.87 19.65
C PRO A 65 17.70 2.09 21.14
#